data_AF-A0A5R8NKF0-F1
#
_entry.id   AF-A0A5R8NKF0-F1
#
_cell.length_a   1.000
_cell.length_b   1.000
_cell.length_c   1.000
_cell.angle_alpha   90.00
_cell.angle_beta   90.00
_cell.angle_gamma   90.00
#
_symmetry.space_group_name_H-M   'P 1'
#
loop_
_entity.id
_entity.type
_entity.pdbx_description
1 polymer ?
#
loop_
_entity_poly.entity_id
_entity_poly.type
_entity_poly.pdbx_seq_one_letter_code
_entity_poly.pdbx_strand_id
1 'polypeptide(L)'
;MLSSLLLAIGLYGSTHGIDRTEARQHGRLILLAVTVGVLLKAAFIAGVMYVVTGDPRSMILAIAVAQIDPLSVAAVMADNRLSSRAKTILGAWSSFDDPITVILAFYAVSLSRPAEGGLTLAYLADLGLNAVFAAAAYAVWRLIRNAPPLLSYLAAATATVSAAWSSLMLGVAAAGLYLRIPDSRWLSRAVTAAFALSAFLMGLLLVGGASLMKGLLLGLAAFAARMLAALVLTHGLPVTDRVHLGLAQQNGITAVILAVAFEREFSGFAG
;
A
#
# COMPACT_ATOMS: atom_id res chain seq x y z
N MET A 1 11.17 -15.18 3.74
CA MET A 1 9.93 -15.94 3.99
C MET A 1 9.04 -15.25 5.00
N LEU A 2 9.45 -15.04 6.26
CA LEU A 2 8.58 -14.36 7.25
C LEU A 2 8.15 -12.96 6.79
N SER A 3 9.10 -12.07 6.45
CA SER A 3 8.78 -10.72 5.93
C SER A 3 7.89 -10.75 4.68
N SER A 4 8.18 -11.65 3.73
CA SER A 4 7.39 -11.87 2.52
C SER A 4 5.95 -12.30 2.84
N LEU A 5 5.76 -13.14 3.85
CA LEU A 5 4.45 -13.59 4.29
C LEU A 5 3.67 -12.46 4.97
N LEU A 6 4.32 -11.68 5.83
CA LEU A 6 3.73 -10.50 6.48
C LEU A 6 3.25 -9.49 5.42
N LEU A 7 4.05 -9.28 4.39
CA LEU A 7 3.71 -8.41 3.26
C LEU A 7 2.56 -8.97 2.43
N ALA A 8 2.57 -10.26 2.09
CA ALA A 8 1.47 -10.89 1.37
C ALA A 8 0.15 -10.81 2.15
N ILE A 9 0.17 -11.00 3.47
CA ILE A 9 -1.00 -10.85 4.35
C ILE A 9 -1.50 -9.40 4.33
N GLY A 10 -0.61 -8.42 4.49
CA GLY A 10 -0.95 -7.00 4.45
C GLY A 10 -1.56 -6.59 3.11
N LEU A 11 -0.95 -7.04 2.00
CA LEU A 11 -1.40 -6.79 0.63
C LEU A 11 -2.77 -7.38 0.32
N TYR A 12 -2.96 -8.64 0.67
CA TYR A 12 -4.24 -9.31 0.52
C TYR A 12 -5.29 -8.62 1.39
N GLY A 13 -4.98 -8.28 2.63
CA GLY A 13 -5.86 -7.55 3.54
C GLY A 13 -6.32 -6.19 2.98
N SER A 14 -5.36 -5.39 2.48
CA SER A 14 -5.62 -4.06 1.92
C SER A 14 -6.55 -4.12 0.70
N THR A 15 -6.29 -5.03 -0.23
CA THR A 15 -7.13 -5.21 -1.43
C THR A 15 -8.45 -5.94 -1.15
N HIS A 16 -8.48 -6.80 -0.11
CA HIS A 16 -9.69 -7.42 0.41
C HIS A 16 -10.67 -6.39 1.02
N GLY A 17 -10.16 -5.28 1.55
CA GLY A 17 -10.97 -4.21 2.16
C GLY A 17 -11.74 -3.32 1.18
N ILE A 18 -11.37 -3.32 -0.11
CA ILE A 18 -11.96 -2.39 -1.09
C ILE A 18 -13.43 -2.72 -1.39
N ASP A 19 -14.33 -1.76 -1.22
CA ASP A 19 -15.72 -1.92 -1.66
C ASP A 19 -15.82 -1.76 -3.20
N ARG A 20 -16.28 -2.81 -3.89
CA ARG A 20 -16.42 -2.79 -5.36
C ARG A 20 -17.60 -1.94 -5.84
N THR A 21 -18.62 -1.77 -5.02
CA THR A 21 -19.79 -0.97 -5.38
C THR A 21 -19.42 0.50 -5.36
N GLU A 22 -18.73 0.95 -4.31
CA GLU A 22 -18.14 2.28 -4.22
C GLU A 22 -17.11 2.52 -5.34
N ALA A 23 -16.28 1.52 -5.63
CA ALA A 23 -15.30 1.58 -6.72
C ALA A 23 -15.92 1.87 -8.09
N ARG A 24 -17.08 1.26 -8.37
CA ARG A 24 -17.80 1.44 -9.64
C ARG A 24 -18.52 2.79 -9.73
N GLN A 25 -19.04 3.29 -8.60
CA GLN A 25 -19.81 4.53 -8.58
C GLN A 25 -18.91 5.78 -8.66
N HIS A 26 -17.66 5.70 -8.18
CA HIS A 26 -16.75 6.84 -8.09
C HIS A 26 -15.48 6.72 -8.93
N GLY A 27 -15.51 5.96 -10.04
CA GLY A 27 -14.33 5.62 -10.85
C GLY A 27 -13.46 6.80 -11.29
N ARG A 28 -14.04 7.94 -11.70
CA ARG A 28 -13.26 9.14 -12.08
C ARG A 28 -12.53 9.76 -10.90
N LEU A 29 -13.16 9.74 -9.73
CA LEU A 29 -12.60 10.28 -8.49
C LEU A 29 -11.48 9.37 -7.97
N ILE A 30 -11.67 8.07 -8.07
CA ILE A 30 -10.66 7.05 -7.78
C ILE A 30 -9.47 7.20 -8.72
N LEU A 31 -9.70 7.35 -10.03
CA LEU A 31 -8.62 7.55 -10.99
C LEU A 31 -7.81 8.80 -10.65
N LEU A 32 -8.45 9.92 -10.30
CA LEU A 32 -7.78 11.13 -9.84
C LEU A 32 -7.04 10.93 -8.51
N ALA A 33 -7.64 10.26 -7.53
CA ALA A 33 -6.99 9.96 -6.25
C ALA A 33 -5.76 9.07 -6.44
N VAL A 34 -5.83 8.07 -7.32
CA VAL A 34 -4.73 7.17 -7.65
C VAL A 34 -3.64 7.88 -8.46
N THR A 35 -4.00 8.57 -9.53
CA THR A 35 -3.02 9.19 -10.44
C THR A 35 -2.45 10.50 -9.90
N VAL A 36 -3.27 11.35 -9.29
CA VAL A 36 -2.84 12.66 -8.79
C VAL A 36 -2.54 12.59 -7.29
N GLY A 37 -3.31 11.84 -6.50
CA GLY A 37 -3.03 11.70 -5.07
C GLY A 37 -1.79 10.85 -4.79
N VAL A 38 -1.77 9.61 -5.27
CA VAL A 38 -0.69 8.66 -4.94
C VAL A 38 0.59 8.96 -5.71
N LEU A 39 0.55 9.04 -7.05
CA LEU A 39 1.78 9.21 -7.84
C LEU A 39 2.47 10.54 -7.58
N LEU A 40 1.73 11.65 -7.52
CA LEU A 40 2.32 12.97 -7.28
C LEU A 40 2.93 13.06 -5.89
N LYS A 41 2.25 12.50 -4.87
CA LYS A 41 2.78 12.41 -3.50
C LYS A 41 4.06 11.58 -3.46
N ALA A 42 4.03 10.36 -4.02
CA ALA A 42 5.18 9.48 -4.07
C ALA A 42 6.36 10.12 -4.81
N ALA A 43 6.12 10.73 -5.97
CA ALA A 43 7.13 11.43 -6.75
C ALA A 43 7.71 12.64 -6.00
N PHE A 44 6.87 13.40 -5.29
CA PHE A 44 7.31 14.53 -4.49
C PHE A 44 8.22 14.09 -3.33
N ILE A 45 7.77 13.13 -2.51
CA ILE A 45 8.55 12.66 -1.36
C ILE A 45 9.85 12.02 -1.84
N ALA A 46 9.79 11.19 -2.88
CA ALA A 46 10.98 10.59 -3.48
C ALA A 46 11.94 11.64 -4.05
N GLY A 47 11.42 12.67 -4.73
CA GLY A 47 12.21 13.77 -5.27
C GLY A 47 12.92 14.57 -4.18
N VAL A 48 12.21 14.93 -3.10
CA VAL A 48 12.81 15.63 -1.95
C VAL A 48 13.91 14.77 -1.30
N MET A 49 13.63 13.50 -1.06
CA MET A 49 14.61 12.59 -0.46
C MET A 49 15.83 12.38 -1.36
N TYR A 50 15.64 12.25 -2.67
CA TYR A 50 16.73 12.12 -3.63
C TYR A 50 17.61 13.38 -3.68
N VAL A 51 17.00 14.56 -3.76
CA VAL A 51 17.75 15.83 -3.83
C VAL A 51 18.58 16.06 -2.57
N VAL A 52 18.07 15.69 -1.40
CA VAL A 52 18.77 15.92 -0.12
C VAL A 52 19.81 14.85 0.18
N THR A 53 19.53 13.58 -0.14
CA THR A 53 20.42 12.46 0.23
C THR A 53 21.35 12.01 -0.89
N GLY A 54 21.01 12.28 -2.15
CA GLY A 54 21.72 11.78 -3.33
C GLY A 54 21.62 10.27 -3.56
N ASP A 55 20.91 9.53 -2.69
CA ASP A 55 20.83 8.07 -2.70
C ASP A 55 19.49 7.58 -3.28
N PRO A 56 19.49 6.82 -4.40
CA PRO A 56 18.28 6.20 -4.97
C PRO A 56 17.52 5.31 -3.98
N ARG A 57 18.18 4.71 -2.98
CA ARG A 57 17.53 3.86 -1.97
C ARG A 57 16.55 4.64 -1.10
N SER A 58 16.87 5.92 -0.83
CA SER A 58 16.00 6.81 -0.07
C SER A 58 14.66 7.09 -0.79
N MET A 59 14.64 6.98 -2.12
CA MET A 59 13.42 7.14 -2.92
C MET A 59 12.46 5.97 -2.72
N ILE A 60 12.99 4.75 -2.57
CA ILE A 60 12.17 3.55 -2.34
C ILE A 60 11.52 3.64 -0.96
N LEU A 61 12.28 4.09 0.06
CA LEU A 61 11.75 4.35 1.40
C LEU A 61 10.68 5.46 1.38
N ALA A 62 10.94 6.53 0.63
CA ALA A 62 10.00 7.62 0.43
C ALA A 62 8.66 7.14 -0.16
N ILE A 63 8.72 6.25 -1.16
CA ILE A 63 7.52 5.66 -1.76
C ILE A 63 6.82 4.74 -0.76
N ALA A 64 7.55 3.88 -0.05
CA ALA A 64 6.96 2.99 0.96
C ALA A 64 6.25 3.76 2.09
N VAL A 65 6.77 4.92 2.48
CA VAL A 65 6.22 5.78 3.54
C VAL A 65 5.21 6.79 3.00
N ALA A 66 5.04 6.90 1.68
CA ALA A 66 4.06 7.80 1.05
C ALA A 66 2.59 7.40 1.30
N GLN A 67 2.33 6.29 2.00
CA GLN A 67 1.00 5.77 2.25
C GLN A 67 0.19 6.61 3.23
N ILE A 68 -1.13 6.40 3.22
CA ILE A 68 -2.12 6.99 4.12
C ILE A 68 -2.89 5.86 4.80
N ASP A 69 -2.90 5.87 6.13
CA ASP A 69 -3.58 4.82 6.92
C ASP A 69 -5.11 4.93 6.86
N PRO A 70 -5.86 3.89 6.43
CA PRO A 70 -7.31 3.86 6.53
C PRO A 70 -7.85 4.00 7.96
N LEU A 71 -7.10 3.61 9.01
CA LEU A 71 -7.54 3.78 10.41
C LEU A 71 -7.62 5.25 10.84
N SER A 72 -6.67 6.05 10.35
CA SER A 72 -6.66 7.50 10.55
C SER A 72 -7.82 8.18 9.86
N VAL A 73 -8.18 7.68 8.68
CA VAL A 73 -9.33 8.13 7.92
C VAL A 73 -10.63 7.74 8.60
N ALA A 74 -10.74 6.55 9.19
CA ALA A 74 -11.93 6.14 9.94
C ALA A 74 -12.24 7.08 11.12
N ALA A 75 -11.21 7.56 11.84
CA ALA A 75 -11.36 8.56 12.90
C ALA A 75 -11.86 9.92 12.35
N VAL A 76 -11.41 10.30 11.15
CA VAL A 76 -11.83 11.54 10.47
C VAL A 76 -13.24 11.39 9.85
N MET A 77 -13.63 10.20 9.39
CA MET A 77 -14.98 9.92 8.87
C MET A 77 -16.06 10.02 9.95
N ALA A 78 -15.69 9.80 11.22
CA ALA A 78 -16.55 9.98 12.38
C ALA A 78 -16.83 11.47 12.71
N ASP A 79 -16.10 12.42 12.11
CA ASP A 79 -16.32 13.84 12.34
C ASP A 79 -17.58 14.34 11.60
N ASN A 80 -18.48 15.00 12.31
CA ASN A 80 -19.71 15.60 11.76
C ASN A 80 -19.44 16.89 10.97
N ARG A 81 -18.24 17.46 11.06
CA ARG A 81 -17.85 18.70 10.37
C ARG A 81 -17.52 18.51 8.89
N LEU A 82 -17.28 17.29 8.44
CA LEU A 82 -16.97 16.97 7.05
C LEU A 82 -18.23 16.77 6.21
N SER A 83 -18.26 17.41 5.03
CA SER A 83 -19.34 17.19 4.07
C SER A 83 -19.41 15.73 3.59
N SER A 84 -20.60 15.25 3.23
CA SER A 84 -20.79 13.88 2.70
C SER A 84 -19.92 13.61 1.47
N ARG A 85 -19.69 14.64 0.65
CA ARG A 85 -18.79 14.59 -0.50
C ARG A 85 -17.33 14.42 -0.09
N ALA A 86 -16.86 15.17 0.91
CA ALA A 86 -15.51 15.02 1.45
C ALA A 86 -15.28 13.64 2.07
N LYS A 87 -16.26 13.09 2.79
CA LYS A 87 -16.20 11.72 3.33
C LYS A 87 -16.08 10.66 2.24
N THR A 88 -16.85 10.79 1.16
CA THR A 88 -16.79 9.89 0.00
C THR A 88 -15.41 9.94 -0.67
N ILE A 89 -14.87 11.15 -0.87
CA ILE A 89 -13.53 11.34 -1.47
C ILE A 89 -12.45 10.71 -0.59
N LEU A 90 -12.52 10.95 0.73
CA LEU A 90 -11.54 10.45 1.68
C LEU A 90 -11.58 8.92 1.82
N GLY A 91 -12.79 8.34 1.89
CA GLY A 91 -12.99 6.90 1.93
C GLY A 91 -12.44 6.22 0.68
N ALA A 92 -12.82 6.71 -0.50
CA ALA A 92 -12.29 6.23 -1.77
C ALA A 92 -10.77 6.37 -1.83
N TRP A 93 -10.20 7.55 -1.54
CA TRP A 93 -8.75 7.76 -1.58
C TRP A 93 -8.02 6.78 -0.65
N SER A 94 -8.43 6.67 0.62
CA SER A 94 -7.80 5.78 1.60
C SER A 94 -7.83 4.30 1.21
N SER A 95 -8.90 3.86 0.55
CA SER A 95 -9.07 2.46 0.14
C SER A 95 -8.12 2.06 -1.01
N PHE A 96 -7.67 3.03 -1.81
CA PHE A 96 -6.79 2.78 -2.97
C PHE A 96 -5.33 3.24 -2.75
N ASP A 97 -5.05 4.05 -1.74
CA ASP A 97 -3.70 4.56 -1.47
C ASP A 97 -2.71 3.43 -1.13
N ASP A 98 -3.12 2.51 -0.26
CA ASP A 98 -2.29 1.38 0.18
C ASP A 98 -1.92 0.41 -0.97
N PRO A 99 -2.87 -0.17 -1.73
CA PRO A 99 -2.54 -1.10 -2.81
C PRO A 99 -1.67 -0.47 -3.90
N ILE A 100 -1.98 0.76 -4.31
CA ILE A 100 -1.23 1.44 -5.37
C ILE A 100 0.19 1.74 -4.91
N THR A 101 0.35 2.22 -3.68
CA THR A 101 1.69 2.52 -3.16
C THR A 101 2.53 1.26 -2.99
N VAL A 102 1.92 0.12 -2.63
CA VAL A 102 2.66 -1.15 -2.62
C VAL A 102 3.11 -1.53 -4.03
N ILE A 103 2.23 -1.43 -5.04
CA ILE A 103 2.60 -1.68 -6.45
C ILE A 103 3.75 -0.76 -6.87
N LEU A 104 3.68 0.53 -6.54
CA LEU A 104 4.71 1.52 -6.85
C LEU A 104 6.02 1.23 -6.14
N ALA A 105 5.97 0.82 -4.87
CA ALA A 105 7.16 0.50 -4.09
C ALA A 105 7.90 -0.71 -4.70
N PHE A 106 7.17 -1.76 -5.11
CA PHE A 106 7.76 -2.89 -5.82
C PHE A 106 8.32 -2.51 -7.19
N TYR A 107 7.61 -1.66 -7.93
CA TYR A 107 8.12 -1.15 -9.19
C TYR A 107 9.41 -0.33 -8.99
N ALA A 108 9.45 0.52 -7.97
CA ALA A 108 10.65 1.29 -7.61
C ALA A 108 11.83 0.38 -7.22
N VAL A 109 11.58 -0.69 -6.46
CA VAL A 109 12.61 -1.72 -6.18
C VAL A 109 13.12 -2.34 -7.48
N SER A 110 12.23 -2.73 -8.39
CA SER A 110 12.63 -3.32 -9.68
C SER A 110 13.48 -2.38 -10.54
N LEU A 111 13.18 -1.07 -10.52
CA LEU A 111 13.95 -0.03 -11.22
C LEU A 111 15.29 0.31 -10.55
N SER A 112 15.37 0.15 -9.22
CA SER A 112 16.59 0.47 -8.45
C SER A 112 17.69 -0.58 -8.58
N ARG A 113 17.34 -1.79 -9.04
CA ARG A 113 18.33 -2.79 -9.41
C ARG A 113 19.06 -2.26 -10.64
N PRO A 114 20.41 -2.21 -10.64
CA PRO A 114 21.16 -1.74 -11.80
C PRO A 114 20.78 -2.62 -12.99
N ALA A 115 19.95 -2.06 -13.87
CA ALA A 115 19.62 -2.67 -15.13
C ALA A 115 20.83 -2.46 -16.05
N GLU A 116 21.38 -3.56 -16.55
CA GLU A 116 21.82 -3.57 -17.93
C GLU A 116 20.59 -3.23 -18.80
N GLY A 117 20.35 -1.94 -19.05
CA GLY A 117 19.46 -1.36 -20.05
C GLY A 117 18.03 -1.93 -20.23
N GLY A 118 17.02 -1.19 -19.76
CA GLY A 118 15.64 -1.26 -20.30
C GLY A 118 14.69 -2.29 -19.67
N LEU A 119 13.47 -2.40 -20.25
CA LEU A 119 12.47 -3.43 -19.91
C LEU A 119 13.07 -4.82 -20.18
N THR A 120 13.68 -5.42 -19.16
CA THR A 120 14.33 -6.73 -19.30
C THR A 120 13.28 -7.83 -19.50
N LEU A 121 13.66 -8.88 -20.24
CA LEU A 121 12.82 -10.08 -20.39
C LEU A 121 12.43 -10.67 -19.02
N ALA A 122 13.30 -10.54 -18.02
CA ALA A 122 13.05 -10.94 -16.64
C ALA A 122 11.89 -10.15 -15.99
N TYR A 123 11.82 -8.83 -16.22
CA TYR A 123 10.70 -8.02 -15.75
C TYR A 123 9.38 -8.42 -16.41
N LEU A 124 9.38 -8.61 -17.74
CA LEU A 124 8.18 -9.08 -18.45
C LEU A 124 7.75 -10.48 -18.01
N ALA A 125 8.71 -11.37 -17.73
CA ALA A 125 8.44 -12.69 -17.20
C ALA A 125 7.85 -12.63 -15.79
N ASP A 126 8.37 -11.78 -14.89
CA ASP A 126 7.81 -11.57 -13.55
C ASP A 126 6.38 -11.02 -13.61
N LEU A 127 6.14 -10.02 -14.47
CA LEU A 127 4.80 -9.48 -14.70
C LEU A 127 3.84 -10.55 -15.26
N GLY A 128 4.32 -11.35 -16.20
CA GLY A 128 3.60 -12.49 -16.76
C GLY A 128 3.25 -13.53 -15.70
N LEU A 129 4.17 -13.89 -14.81
CA LEU A 129 3.93 -14.83 -13.71
C LEU A 129 2.90 -14.28 -12.71
N ASN A 130 2.97 -13.00 -12.36
CA ASN A 130 1.97 -12.35 -11.51
C ASN A 130 0.59 -12.35 -12.17
N ALA A 131 0.52 -12.10 -13.50
CA ALA A 131 -0.73 -12.13 -14.25
C ALA A 131 -1.31 -13.55 -14.34
N VAL A 132 -0.48 -14.57 -14.60
CA VAL A 132 -0.89 -15.98 -14.61
C VAL A 132 -1.37 -16.41 -13.23
N PHE A 133 -0.67 -16.02 -12.17
CA PHE A 133 -1.08 -16.28 -10.80
C PHE A 133 -2.45 -15.66 -10.48
N ALA A 134 -2.66 -14.41 -10.84
CA ALA A 134 -3.96 -13.75 -10.69
C ALA A 134 -5.05 -14.46 -11.50
N ALA A 135 -4.79 -14.83 -12.75
CA ALA A 135 -5.75 -15.58 -13.58
C ALA A 135 -6.09 -16.94 -12.95
N ALA A 136 -5.11 -17.67 -12.43
CA ALA A 136 -5.31 -18.95 -11.76
C ALA A 136 -6.13 -18.78 -10.48
N ALA A 137 -5.80 -17.81 -9.63
CA ALA A 137 -6.57 -17.50 -8.44
C ALA A 137 -8.01 -17.07 -8.78
N TYR A 138 -8.23 -16.36 -9.89
CA TYR A 138 -9.56 -16.01 -10.39
C TYR A 138 -10.34 -17.25 -10.85
N ALA A 139 -9.70 -18.18 -11.56
CA ALA A 139 -10.31 -19.44 -11.96
C ALA A 139 -10.72 -20.27 -10.73
N VAL A 140 -9.83 -20.38 -9.73
CA VAL A 140 -10.14 -21.05 -8.45
C VAL A 140 -11.32 -20.37 -7.77
N TRP A 141 -11.29 -19.05 -7.63
CA TRP A 141 -12.40 -18.27 -7.07
C TRP A 141 -13.73 -18.56 -7.81
N ARG A 142 -13.70 -18.61 -9.15
CA ARG A 142 -14.90 -18.86 -9.96
C ARG A 142 -15.51 -20.23 -9.69
N LEU A 143 -14.67 -21.23 -9.41
CA LEU A 143 -15.10 -22.59 -9.07
C LEU A 143 -15.65 -22.68 -7.64
N ILE A 144 -15.05 -21.95 -6.68
CA ILE A 144 -15.39 -22.05 -5.26
C ILE A 144 -16.40 -20.99 -4.78
N ARG A 145 -16.80 -20.02 -5.61
CA ARG A 145 -17.68 -18.90 -5.20
C ARG A 145 -19.03 -19.30 -4.61
N ASN A 146 -19.53 -20.49 -4.97
CA ASN A 146 -20.78 -21.06 -4.45
C ASN A 146 -20.53 -22.24 -3.48
N ALA A 147 -19.27 -22.49 -3.14
CA ALA A 147 -18.85 -23.60 -2.31
C ALA A 147 -18.83 -23.19 -0.82
N PRO A 148 -18.67 -24.13 0.12
CA PRO A 148 -18.61 -23.80 1.55
C PRO A 148 -17.51 -22.77 1.85
N PRO A 149 -17.72 -21.90 2.86
CA PRO A 149 -16.78 -20.84 3.27
C PRO A 149 -15.35 -21.32 3.45
N LEU A 150 -15.16 -22.54 3.95
CA LEU A 150 -13.86 -23.18 4.17
C LEU A 150 -12.97 -23.15 2.93
N LEU A 151 -13.52 -23.39 1.74
CA LEU A 151 -12.74 -23.38 0.50
C LEU A 151 -12.24 -21.98 0.15
N SER A 152 -13.00 -20.93 0.48
CA SER A 152 -12.56 -19.54 0.27
C SER A 152 -11.42 -19.18 1.22
N TYR A 153 -11.47 -19.63 2.48
CA TYR A 153 -10.36 -19.46 3.42
C TYR A 153 -9.11 -20.20 2.97
N LEU A 154 -9.25 -21.46 2.54
CA LEU A 154 -8.15 -22.26 2.05
C LEU A 154 -7.54 -21.65 0.80
N ALA A 155 -8.36 -21.23 -0.18
CA ALA A 155 -7.88 -20.57 -1.39
C ALA A 155 -7.12 -19.26 -1.06
N ALA A 156 -7.64 -18.45 -0.12
CA ALA A 156 -6.98 -17.22 0.30
C ALA A 156 -5.64 -17.50 1.01
N ALA A 157 -5.61 -18.48 1.92
CA ALA A 157 -4.39 -18.89 2.61
C ALA A 157 -3.35 -19.45 1.63
N THR A 158 -3.76 -20.35 0.73
CA THR A 158 -2.90 -20.94 -0.29
C THR A 158 -2.37 -19.87 -1.24
N ALA A 159 -3.21 -18.94 -1.71
CA ALA A 159 -2.76 -17.83 -2.56
C ALA A 159 -1.72 -16.96 -1.82
N THR A 160 -2.00 -16.59 -0.58
CA THR A 160 -1.10 -15.75 0.22
C THR A 160 0.25 -16.42 0.47
N VAL A 161 0.25 -17.69 0.88
CA VAL A 161 1.47 -18.46 1.14
C VAL A 161 2.25 -18.71 -0.15
N SER A 162 1.56 -19.07 -1.24
CA SER A 162 2.20 -19.33 -2.54
C SER A 162 2.83 -18.08 -3.12
N ALA A 163 2.16 -16.93 -3.00
CA ALA A 163 2.70 -15.64 -3.40
C ALA A 163 3.89 -15.23 -2.53
N ALA A 164 3.82 -15.44 -1.22
CA ALA A 164 4.94 -15.20 -0.32
C ALA A 164 6.17 -16.07 -0.63
N TRP A 165 5.94 -17.32 -1.03
CA TRP A 165 7.00 -18.26 -1.42
C TRP A 165 7.62 -17.89 -2.78
N SER A 166 6.78 -17.50 -3.73
CA SER A 166 7.18 -17.26 -5.13
C SER A 166 7.46 -15.78 -5.44
N SER A 167 7.37 -14.91 -4.45
CA SER A 167 7.49 -13.43 -4.58
C SER A 167 6.46 -12.78 -5.52
N LEU A 168 5.26 -13.37 -5.64
CA LEU A 168 4.19 -12.91 -6.56
C LEU A 168 3.25 -11.91 -5.88
N MET A 169 3.81 -10.81 -5.39
CA MET A 169 3.12 -9.83 -4.54
C MET A 169 2.04 -9.05 -5.30
N LEU A 170 2.28 -8.73 -6.58
CA LEU A 170 1.28 -8.11 -7.44
C LEU A 170 0.11 -9.07 -7.70
N GLY A 171 0.42 -10.35 -7.89
CA GLY A 171 -0.57 -11.40 -8.09
C GLY A 171 -1.51 -11.57 -6.89
N VAL A 172 -0.99 -11.59 -5.66
CA VAL A 172 -1.83 -11.70 -4.46
C VAL A 172 -2.63 -10.42 -4.17
N ALA A 173 -2.07 -9.25 -4.46
CA ALA A 173 -2.80 -7.98 -4.38
C ALA A 173 -3.99 -7.99 -5.37
N ALA A 174 -3.78 -8.41 -6.61
CA ALA A 174 -4.87 -8.61 -7.56
C ALA A 174 -5.89 -9.64 -7.07
N ALA A 175 -5.42 -10.74 -6.45
CA ALA A 175 -6.28 -11.78 -5.91
C ALA A 175 -7.24 -11.28 -4.82
N GLY A 176 -6.76 -10.44 -3.90
CA GLY A 176 -7.61 -9.86 -2.86
C GLY A 176 -8.76 -9.01 -3.40
N LEU A 177 -8.67 -8.50 -4.64
CA LEU A 177 -9.77 -7.78 -5.28
C LEU A 177 -10.98 -8.67 -5.55
N TYR A 178 -10.79 -9.91 -6.02
CA TYR A 178 -11.89 -10.81 -6.40
C TYR A 178 -12.17 -11.92 -5.38
N LEU A 179 -11.12 -12.49 -4.78
CA LEU A 179 -11.19 -13.58 -3.80
C LEU A 179 -11.61 -13.01 -2.44
N ARG A 180 -12.93 -13.01 -2.16
CA ARG A 180 -13.48 -12.51 -0.89
C ARG A 180 -13.73 -13.66 0.07
N ILE A 181 -13.21 -13.55 1.29
CA ILE A 181 -13.60 -14.42 2.41
C ILE A 181 -14.91 -13.93 3.06
N PRO A 182 -15.77 -14.82 3.59
CA PRO A 182 -17.07 -14.44 4.16
C PRO A 182 -16.99 -13.70 5.50
N ASP A 183 -16.14 -14.16 6.43
CA ASP A 183 -15.86 -13.48 7.70
C ASP A 183 -14.48 -12.82 7.66
N SER A 184 -14.46 -11.49 7.62
CA SER A 184 -13.25 -10.65 7.57
C SER A 184 -12.56 -10.50 8.93
N ARG A 185 -13.17 -10.92 10.05
CA ARG A 185 -12.57 -10.79 11.39
C ARG A 185 -11.24 -11.53 11.51
N TRP A 186 -11.15 -12.71 10.93
CA TRP A 186 -9.92 -13.51 10.92
C TRP A 186 -8.81 -12.84 10.12
N LEU A 187 -9.15 -12.25 8.97
CA LEU A 187 -8.20 -11.49 8.18
C LEU A 187 -7.75 -10.22 8.90
N SER A 188 -8.67 -9.50 9.54
CA SER A 188 -8.33 -8.33 10.37
C SER A 188 -7.34 -8.71 11.48
N ARG A 189 -7.60 -9.81 12.21
CA ARG A 189 -6.65 -10.33 13.22
C ARG A 189 -5.30 -10.72 12.61
N ALA A 190 -5.30 -11.37 11.45
CA ALA A 190 -4.07 -11.76 10.77
C ALA A 190 -3.25 -10.53 10.34
N VAL A 191 -3.89 -9.50 9.80
CA VAL A 191 -3.25 -8.22 9.43
C VAL A 191 -2.71 -7.51 10.68
N THR A 192 -3.48 -7.45 11.77
CA THR A 192 -3.03 -6.86 13.04
C THR A 192 -1.84 -7.62 13.64
N ALA A 193 -1.87 -8.96 13.62
CA ALA A 193 -0.75 -9.77 14.08
C ALA A 193 0.49 -9.57 13.18
N ALA A 194 0.28 -9.51 11.87
CA ALA A 194 1.35 -9.26 10.91
C ALA A 194 1.99 -7.88 11.12
N PHE A 195 1.17 -6.88 11.43
CA PHE A 195 1.62 -5.54 11.80
C PHE A 195 2.43 -5.54 13.09
N ALA A 196 1.88 -6.11 14.17
CA ALA A 196 2.55 -6.16 15.47
C ALA A 196 3.92 -6.85 15.36
N LEU A 197 3.97 -7.96 14.62
CA LEU A 197 5.22 -8.66 14.36
C LEU A 197 6.19 -7.83 13.49
N SER A 198 5.69 -7.13 12.46
CA SER A 198 6.52 -6.25 11.64
C SER A 198 7.06 -5.07 12.46
N ALA A 199 6.25 -4.45 13.30
CA ALA A 199 6.69 -3.38 14.20
C ALA A 199 7.75 -3.87 15.19
N PHE A 200 7.57 -5.07 15.75
CA PHE A 200 8.56 -5.71 16.61
C PHE A 200 9.89 -5.96 15.85
N LEU A 201 9.83 -6.54 14.66
CA LEU A 201 11.01 -6.77 13.82
C LEU A 201 11.69 -5.46 13.42
N MET A 202 10.91 -4.41 13.12
CA MET A 202 11.42 -3.08 12.83
C MET A 202 12.20 -2.53 14.03
N GLY A 203 11.65 -2.67 15.24
CA GLY A 203 12.35 -2.28 16.47
C GLY A 203 13.70 -2.99 16.64
N LEU A 204 13.78 -4.28 16.30
CA LEU A 204 15.04 -5.04 16.33
C LEU A 204 16.05 -4.56 15.28
N LEU A 205 15.59 -4.19 14.09
CA LEU A 205 16.44 -3.69 13.00
C LEU A 205 17.02 -2.31 13.32
N LEU A 206 16.28 -1.46 14.05
CA LEU A 206 16.71 -0.13 14.46
C LEU A 206 17.68 -0.11 15.66
N VAL A 207 18.02 -1.28 16.22
CA VAL A 207 19.01 -1.38 17.31
C VAL A 207 20.39 -0.86 16.89
N GLY A 208 20.71 -0.90 15.58
CA GLY A 208 21.94 -0.33 15.01
C GLY A 208 21.97 1.21 14.95
N GLY A 209 20.89 1.88 15.35
CA GLY A 209 20.73 3.33 15.26
C GLY A 209 19.87 3.75 14.07
N ALA A 210 19.24 4.91 14.20
CA ALA A 210 18.39 5.51 13.18
C ALA A 210 18.74 6.99 13.01
N SER A 211 18.84 7.45 11.76
CA SER A 211 19.09 8.86 11.46
C SER A 211 17.84 9.71 11.67
N LEU A 212 17.71 10.30 12.87
CA LEU A 212 16.57 11.15 13.24
C LEU A 212 16.30 12.28 12.22
N MET A 213 17.37 12.84 11.64
CA MET A 213 17.27 13.88 10.61
C MET A 213 16.56 13.39 9.34
N LYS A 214 16.90 12.18 8.85
CA LYS A 214 16.24 11.61 7.66
C LYS A 214 14.79 11.27 7.97
N GLY A 215 14.51 10.75 9.18
CA GLY A 215 13.15 10.50 9.65
C GLY A 215 12.31 11.79 9.72
N LEU A 216 12.88 12.88 10.25
CA LEU A 216 12.21 14.18 10.33
C LEU A 216 11.95 14.75 8.93
N LEU A 217 12.94 14.71 8.04
CA LEU A 217 12.82 15.16 6.66
C LEU A 217 11.73 14.38 5.91
N LEU A 218 11.74 13.05 6.06
CA LEU A 218 10.74 12.17 5.47
C LEU A 218 9.33 12.48 5.98
N GLY A 219 9.18 12.70 7.28
CA GLY A 219 7.91 13.11 7.89
C GLY A 219 7.39 14.46 7.39
N LEU A 220 8.26 15.46 7.31
CA LEU A 220 7.93 16.79 6.77
C LEU A 220 7.56 16.73 5.29
N ALA A 221 8.33 15.97 4.49
CA ALA A 221 8.05 15.76 3.08
C ALA A 221 6.70 15.05 2.88
N ALA A 222 6.41 14.01 3.67
CA ALA A 222 5.13 13.30 3.61
C ALA A 222 3.94 14.19 3.97
N PHE A 223 4.09 15.03 4.99
CA PHE A 223 3.06 15.99 5.39
C PHE A 223 2.83 17.08 4.32
N ALA A 224 3.90 17.66 3.77
CA ALA A 224 3.82 18.64 2.69
C ALA A 224 3.17 18.03 1.43
N ALA A 225 3.57 16.82 1.06
CA ALA A 225 3.03 16.11 -0.09
C ALA A 225 1.54 15.80 0.08
N ARG A 226 1.10 15.44 1.30
CA ARG A 226 -0.33 15.28 1.62
C ARG A 226 -1.10 16.58 1.48
N MET A 227 -0.56 17.69 2.00
CA MET A 227 -1.20 18.99 1.90
C MET A 227 -1.36 19.41 0.42
N LEU A 228 -0.32 19.21 -0.39
CA LEU A 228 -0.37 19.45 -1.84
C LEU A 228 -1.42 18.58 -2.54
N ALA A 229 -1.41 17.27 -2.27
CA ALA A 229 -2.40 16.35 -2.85
C ALA A 229 -3.83 16.72 -2.44
N ALA A 230 -4.05 17.08 -1.17
CA ALA A 230 -5.34 17.54 -0.68
C ALA A 230 -5.78 18.83 -1.40
N LEU A 231 -4.90 19.82 -1.58
CA LEU A 231 -5.23 21.06 -2.29
C LEU A 231 -5.68 20.81 -3.73
N VAL A 232 -5.03 19.88 -4.43
CA VAL A 232 -5.37 19.53 -5.82
C VAL A 232 -6.69 18.74 -5.88
N LEU A 233 -6.86 17.73 -5.02
CA LEU A 233 -8.03 16.84 -5.04
C LEU A 233 -9.31 17.50 -4.49
N THR A 234 -9.17 18.51 -3.64
CA THR A 234 -10.29 19.21 -2.98
C THR A 234 -10.61 20.56 -3.62
N HIS A 235 -10.09 20.80 -4.83
CA HIS A 235 -10.37 22.02 -5.57
C HIS A 235 -11.90 22.17 -5.76
N GLY A 236 -12.48 23.23 -5.19
CA GLY A 236 -13.93 23.48 -5.18
C GLY A 236 -14.69 23.03 -3.93
N LEU A 237 -14.05 22.44 -2.92
CA LEU A 237 -14.67 22.16 -1.60
C LEU A 237 -14.53 23.35 -0.63
N PRO A 238 -15.34 23.44 0.44
CA PRO A 238 -15.16 24.43 1.51
C PRO A 238 -13.78 24.34 2.15
N VAL A 239 -13.20 25.47 2.57
CA VAL A 239 -11.85 25.54 3.16
C VAL A 239 -11.72 24.62 4.39
N THR A 240 -12.78 24.48 5.18
CA THR A 240 -12.85 23.58 6.33
C THR A 240 -12.60 22.13 5.92
N ASP A 241 -13.23 21.65 4.85
CA ASP A 241 -13.04 20.30 4.33
C ASP A 241 -11.60 20.12 3.82
N ARG A 242 -11.04 21.12 3.12
CA ARG A 242 -9.66 21.04 2.60
C ARG A 242 -8.63 20.91 3.71
N VAL A 243 -8.79 21.68 4.78
CA VAL A 243 -7.88 21.66 5.93
C VAL A 243 -7.99 20.35 6.70
N HIS A 244 -9.20 19.86 6.99
CA HIS A 244 -9.38 18.59 7.69
C HIS A 244 -8.82 17.42 6.86
N LEU A 245 -9.01 17.43 5.54
CA LEU A 245 -8.45 16.42 4.65
C LEU A 245 -6.92 16.51 4.54
N GLY A 246 -6.36 17.72 4.50
CA GLY A 246 -4.91 17.94 4.45
C GLY A 246 -4.18 17.52 5.73
N LEU A 247 -4.81 17.70 6.89
CA LEU A 247 -4.24 17.35 8.20
C LEU A 247 -4.38 15.86 8.56
N ALA A 248 -5.18 15.09 7.83
CA ALA A 248 -5.40 13.67 8.07
C ALA A 248 -4.22 12.76 7.63
N GLN A 249 -2.98 13.24 7.64
CA GLN A 249 -1.81 12.42 7.30
C GLN A 249 -1.48 11.47 8.46
N GLN A 250 -1.59 10.17 8.23
CA GLN A 250 -0.95 9.14 9.06
C GLN A 250 -0.38 8.06 8.16
N ASN A 251 0.78 7.52 8.54
CA ASN A 251 1.41 6.44 7.81
C ASN A 251 0.86 5.11 8.32
N GLY A 252 0.42 4.26 7.40
CA GLY A 252 -0.30 3.04 7.74
C GLY A 252 0.56 1.86 8.13
N ILE A 253 -0.12 0.83 8.62
CA ILE A 253 0.38 -0.53 8.89
C ILE A 253 1.25 -1.07 7.74
N THR A 254 0.83 -0.80 6.50
CA THR A 254 1.50 -1.25 5.28
C THR A 254 2.92 -0.69 5.13
N ALA A 255 3.17 0.54 5.58
CA ALA A 255 4.48 1.19 5.48
C ALA A 255 5.52 0.50 6.36
N VAL A 256 5.13 0.08 7.57
CA VAL A 256 6.00 -0.67 8.49
C VAL A 256 6.33 -2.05 7.93
N ILE A 257 5.33 -2.73 7.35
CA ILE A 257 5.52 -4.05 6.74
C ILE A 257 6.45 -3.95 5.51
N LEU A 258 6.28 -2.92 4.67
CA LEU A 258 7.14 -2.66 3.51
C LEU A 258 8.57 -2.31 3.93
N ALA A 259 8.76 -1.47 4.96
CA ALA A 259 10.08 -1.10 5.45
C ALA A 259 10.88 -2.33 5.91
N VAL A 260 10.25 -3.24 6.68
CA VAL A 260 10.87 -4.50 7.11
C VAL A 260 11.15 -5.44 5.92
N ALA A 261 10.25 -5.46 4.92
CA ALA A 261 10.45 -6.28 3.73
C ALA A 261 11.66 -5.79 2.91
N PHE A 262 11.83 -4.48 2.75
CA PHE A 262 12.93 -3.91 1.98
C PHE A 262 14.26 -3.84 2.72
N GLU A 263 14.29 -3.77 4.06
CA GLU A 263 15.54 -3.92 4.83
C GLU A 263 16.26 -5.24 4.54
N ARG A 264 15.49 -6.32 4.32
CA ARG A 264 16.07 -7.61 3.93
C ARG A 264 16.72 -7.55 2.54
N GLU A 265 16.20 -6.72 1.66
CA GLU A 265 16.60 -6.63 0.26
C GLU A 265 17.73 -5.62 0.04
N PHE A 266 17.76 -4.58 0.89
CA PHE A 266 18.78 -3.54 0.93
C PHE A 266 19.26 -3.39 2.38
N SER A 267 20.38 -4.00 2.76
CA SER A 267 20.86 -3.89 4.15
C SER A 267 21.16 -2.43 4.52
N GLY A 268 20.64 -1.95 5.65
CA GLY A 268 20.75 -0.56 6.11
C GLY A 268 19.69 0.38 5.53
N PHE A 269 18.58 -0.15 5.03
CA PHE A 269 17.48 0.60 4.43
C PHE A 269 16.68 1.43 5.44
N ALA A 270 16.55 0.95 6.67
CA ALA A 270 15.78 1.58 7.73
C ALA A 270 16.63 2.41 8.72
N GLY A 271 17.96 2.40 8.58
CA GLY A 271 18.93 3.13 9.40
C GLY A 271 19.19 4.59 8.97
#